data_AF-A0A453MI41-F1
#
_entry.id   AF-A0A453MI41-F1
#
_cell.length_a   1.000
_cell.length_b   1.000
_cell.length_c   1.000
_cell.angle_alpha   90.00
_cell.angle_beta   90.00
_cell.angle_gamma   90.00
#
_symmetry.space_group_name_H-M   'P 1'
#
loop_
_entity.id
_entity.type
_entity.pdbx_description
1 polymer ?
#
loop_
_entity_poly.entity_id
_entity_poly.type
_entity_poly.pdbx_seq_one_letter_code
_entity_poly.pdbx_strand_id
1 'polypeptide(L)'
;MIPLLFLVLFAEGAVALLLMVKIGPLRELAMRGVEQVKTGKGPATVKTLACTLSVILMSSVAAIVRIQNRGHKIGNVSPMDQVLWRTHLLEASLIGYTLFLAFVIDRLHHYLQKLITLRKSANTSREEVEKLQMENRSLREKEEKSTSEMKKLQQDMAKLSEDMKKLKSESEDHQRKASDAEAHVNALQKQSEELLLEYDRLLEDNQILQSQLHYKG
;
A
#
# COMPACT_ATOMS: atom_id res chain seq x y z
N MET A 1 -2.07 -23.35 53.57
CA MET A 1 -1.30 -22.45 52.68
C MET A 1 -0.68 -23.21 51.51
N ILE A 2 -0.07 -24.37 51.76
CA ILE A 2 0.56 -25.24 50.73
C ILE A 2 -0.35 -25.60 49.54
N PRO A 3 -1.62 -26.05 49.69
CA PRO A 3 -2.46 -26.40 48.53
C PRO A 3 -2.85 -25.19 47.66
N LEU A 4 -3.00 -24.01 48.27
CA LEU A 4 -3.24 -22.75 47.53
C LEU A 4 -2.00 -22.33 46.75
N LEU A 5 -0.81 -22.47 47.34
CA LEU A 5 0.45 -22.20 46.64
C LEU A 5 0.66 -23.16 45.46
N PHE A 6 0.29 -24.44 45.59
CA PHE A 6 0.29 -25.40 44.47
C PHE A 6 -0.68 -25.01 43.35
N LEU A 7 -1.89 -24.56 43.69
CA LEU A 7 -2.86 -24.07 42.70
C LEU A 7 -2.29 -22.86 41.93
N VAL A 8 -1.68 -21.91 42.65
CA VAL A 8 -1.03 -20.73 42.05
C VAL A 8 0.15 -21.15 41.17
N LEU A 9 0.98 -22.09 41.63
CA LEU A 9 2.08 -22.67 40.86
C LEU A 9 1.60 -23.28 39.54
N PHE A 10 0.49 -24.01 39.59
CA PHE A 10 -0.08 -24.68 38.43
C PHE A 10 -0.70 -23.68 37.47
N ALA A 11 -1.35 -22.64 37.99
CA ALA A 11 -1.88 -21.53 37.19
C ALA A 11 -0.73 -20.73 36.52
N GLU A 12 0.32 -20.37 37.25
CA GLU A 12 1.52 -19.71 36.71
C GLU A 12 2.23 -20.59 35.69
N GLY A 13 2.37 -21.89 35.96
CA GLY A 13 2.92 -22.87 35.04
C GLY A 13 2.09 -23.00 33.76
N ALA A 14 0.77 -23.02 33.86
CA ALA A 14 -0.13 -23.04 32.71
C ALA A 14 0.01 -21.76 31.87
N VAL A 15 0.12 -20.59 32.50
CA VAL A 15 0.36 -19.31 31.81
C VAL A 15 1.72 -19.29 31.13
N ALA A 16 2.78 -19.76 31.79
CA ALA A 16 4.12 -19.86 31.21
C ALA A 16 4.15 -20.83 30.01
N LEU A 17 3.45 -21.96 30.11
CA LEU A 17 3.32 -22.92 29.02
C LEU A 17 2.53 -22.32 27.85
N LEU A 18 1.44 -21.60 28.13
CA LEU A 18 0.64 -20.89 27.12
C LEU A 18 1.45 -19.82 26.38
N LEU A 19 2.35 -19.13 27.08
CA LEU A 19 3.29 -18.16 26.51
C LEU A 19 4.39 -18.83 25.67
N MET A 20 4.86 -20.02 26.07
CA MET A 20 5.90 -20.76 25.38
C MET A 20 5.39 -21.47 24.12
N VAL A 21 4.13 -21.90 24.14
CA VAL A 21 3.47 -22.56 23.02
C VAL A 21 3.37 -21.58 21.84
N LYS A 22 3.97 -21.95 20.70
CA LYS A 22 4.06 -21.14 19.46
C LYS A 22 2.72 -20.97 18.72
N ILE A 23 1.59 -20.93 19.43
CA ILE A 23 0.27 -20.76 18.84
C ILE A 23 -0.10 -19.29 18.99
N GLY A 24 0.01 -18.53 17.89
CA GLY A 24 -0.27 -17.08 17.82
C GLY A 24 -1.51 -16.61 18.58
N PRO A 25 -2.70 -17.21 18.39
CA PRO A 25 -3.93 -16.76 19.07
C PRO A 25 -3.97 -17.06 20.57
N LEU A 26 -3.42 -18.20 21.02
CA LEU A 26 -3.38 -18.51 22.47
C LEU A 26 -2.40 -17.59 23.21
N ARG A 27 -1.29 -17.22 22.57
CA ARG A 27 -0.34 -16.24 23.09
C ARG A 27 -1.00 -14.86 23.25
N GLU A 28 -1.85 -14.46 22.32
CA GLU A 28 -2.60 -13.20 22.41
C GLU A 28 -3.65 -13.24 23.52
N LEU A 29 -4.33 -14.36 23.70
CA LEU A 29 -5.26 -14.58 24.81
C LEU A 29 -4.53 -14.56 26.18
N ALA A 30 -3.38 -15.20 26.28
CA ALA A 30 -2.52 -15.17 27.46
C ALA A 30 -2.11 -13.74 27.83
N MET A 31 -1.75 -12.94 26.83
CA MET A 31 -1.41 -11.53 27.05
C MET A 31 -2.63 -10.71 27.47
N ARG A 32 -3.81 -10.91 26.87
CA ARG A 32 -5.03 -10.22 27.33
C ARG A 32 -5.38 -10.60 28.77
N GLY A 33 -5.17 -11.86 29.17
CA GLY A 33 -5.34 -12.30 30.55
C GLY A 33 -4.37 -11.63 31.52
N VAL A 34 -3.08 -11.60 31.18
CA VAL A 34 -2.04 -10.90 31.96
C VAL A 34 -2.28 -9.38 31.98
N GLU A 35 -2.72 -8.81 30.87
CA GLU A 35 -3.00 -7.37 30.71
C GLU A 35 -4.27 -6.96 31.45
N GLN A 36 -5.32 -7.79 31.54
CA GLN A 36 -6.46 -7.52 32.41
C GLN A 36 -6.05 -7.46 33.88
N VAL A 37 -5.22 -8.41 34.33
CA VAL A 37 -4.66 -8.42 35.69
C VAL A 37 -3.75 -7.21 35.92
N LYS A 38 -3.06 -6.73 34.89
CA LYS A 38 -2.07 -5.64 34.96
C LYS A 38 -2.61 -4.25 34.56
N THR A 39 -3.84 -4.12 34.06
CA THR A 39 -4.44 -2.82 33.65
C THR A 39 -5.44 -2.32 34.69
N GLY A 40 -6.02 -3.21 35.51
CA GLY A 40 -6.70 -2.80 36.75
C GLY A 40 -5.66 -2.48 37.84
N LYS A 41 -5.44 -1.20 38.15
CA LYS A 41 -4.52 -0.75 39.24
C LYS A 41 -3.07 -1.27 39.14
N GLY A 42 -2.64 -1.56 37.92
CA GLY A 42 -1.49 -2.38 37.52
C GLY A 42 -0.09 -2.18 38.11
N PRO A 43 0.48 -0.97 38.14
CA PRO A 43 1.90 -0.84 38.49
C PRO A 43 2.12 -0.83 40.00
N ALA A 44 1.19 -0.23 40.74
CA ALA A 44 1.30 -0.06 42.18
C ALA A 44 1.02 -1.38 42.90
N THR A 45 -0.05 -2.09 42.51
CA THR A 45 -0.45 -3.32 43.18
C THR A 45 0.51 -4.49 42.91
N VAL A 46 1.09 -4.59 41.72
CA VAL A 46 2.09 -5.64 41.43
C VAL A 46 3.38 -5.38 42.20
N LYS A 47 3.82 -4.10 42.29
CA LYS A 47 4.99 -3.72 43.08
C LYS A 47 4.78 -3.95 44.58
N THR A 48 3.60 -3.64 45.11
CA THR A 48 3.30 -3.89 46.53
C THR A 48 3.17 -5.38 46.82
N LEU A 49 2.54 -6.17 45.93
CA LEU A 49 2.41 -7.62 46.09
C LEU A 49 3.78 -8.33 46.03
N ALA A 50 4.66 -7.93 45.11
CA ALA A 50 6.02 -8.44 45.06
C ALA A 50 6.81 -8.07 46.32
N CYS A 51 6.63 -6.85 46.83
CA CYS A 51 7.26 -6.39 48.07
C CYS A 51 6.76 -7.19 49.29
N THR A 52 5.44 -7.39 49.44
CA THR A 52 4.88 -8.16 50.56
C THR A 52 5.32 -9.61 50.52
N LEU A 53 5.31 -10.26 49.36
CA LEU A 53 5.77 -11.64 49.20
C LEU A 53 7.27 -11.78 49.46
N SER A 54 8.09 -10.79 49.07
CA SER A 54 9.54 -10.76 49.38
C SER A 54 9.81 -10.63 50.88
N VAL A 55 9.05 -9.78 51.58
CA VAL A 55 9.13 -9.64 53.05
C VAL A 55 8.73 -10.93 53.75
N ILE A 56 7.66 -11.60 53.28
CA ILE A 56 7.22 -12.89 53.81
C ILE A 56 8.31 -13.95 53.61
N LEU A 57 8.96 -14.00 52.43
CA LEU A 57 10.06 -14.92 52.15
C LEU A 57 11.25 -14.67 53.10
N MET A 58 11.66 -13.41 53.29
CA MET A 58 12.72 -13.07 54.24
C MET A 58 12.37 -13.49 55.68
N SER A 59 11.12 -13.35 56.08
CA SER A 59 10.63 -13.81 57.39
C SER A 59 10.74 -15.34 57.54
N SER A 60 10.33 -16.10 56.52
CA SER A 60 10.44 -17.56 56.51
C SER A 60 11.90 -18.04 56.52
N VAL A 61 12.80 -17.39 55.78
CA VAL A 61 14.24 -17.70 55.80
C VAL A 61 14.86 -17.37 57.17
N ALA A 62 14.47 -16.26 57.79
CA ALA A 62 14.92 -15.93 59.14
C ALA A 62 14.43 -16.96 60.18
N ALA A 63 13.22 -17.50 60.03
CA ALA A 63 12.71 -18.57 60.88
C ALA A 63 13.51 -19.87 60.73
N ILE A 64 13.85 -20.25 59.49
CA ILE A 64 14.75 -21.36 59.17
C ILE A 64 16.10 -21.14 59.86
N VAL A 65 16.79 -20.02 59.60
CA VAL A 65 18.11 -19.73 60.20
C VAL A 65 18.05 -19.73 61.74
N ARG A 66 16.97 -19.22 62.36
CA ARG A 66 16.77 -19.26 63.81
C ARG A 66 16.63 -20.68 64.37
N ILE A 67 15.91 -21.57 63.69
CA ILE A 67 15.74 -22.97 64.10
C ILE A 67 17.06 -23.73 63.97
N GLN A 68 17.82 -23.50 62.90
CA GLN A 68 19.14 -24.12 62.70
C GLN A 68 20.14 -23.67 63.77
N ASN A 69 20.17 -22.36 64.08
CA ASN A 69 21.01 -21.81 65.13
C ASN A 69 20.60 -22.26 66.54
N ARG A 70 19.31 -22.54 66.80
CA ARG A 70 18.86 -23.14 68.07
C ARG A 70 19.26 -24.61 68.18
N GLY A 71 19.09 -25.39 67.11
CA GLY A 71 19.52 -26.80 67.06
C GLY A 71 21.03 -26.97 67.26
N HIS A 72 21.83 -26.08 66.66
CA HIS A 72 23.29 -26.08 66.82
C HIS A 72 23.76 -25.69 68.24
N LYS A 73 23.00 -24.82 68.94
CA LYS A 73 23.36 -24.36 70.30
C LYS A 73 22.86 -25.28 71.42
N ILE A 74 21.79 -26.04 71.21
CA ILE A 74 21.10 -26.81 72.27
C ILE A 74 21.32 -28.32 72.12
N GLY A 75 21.82 -28.81 70.98
CA GLY A 75 22.25 -30.21 70.80
C GLY A 75 21.13 -31.27 70.82
N ASN A 76 19.89 -30.89 71.14
CA ASN A 76 18.72 -31.75 71.08
C ASN A 76 17.63 -31.08 70.25
N VAL A 77 17.30 -31.67 69.10
CA VAL A 77 16.20 -31.22 68.25
C VAL A 77 14.92 -31.92 68.70
N SER A 78 13.95 -31.13 69.20
CA SER A 78 12.64 -31.65 69.55
C SER A 78 11.95 -32.21 68.30
N PRO A 79 11.22 -33.35 68.39
CA PRO A 79 10.45 -33.91 67.28
C PRO A 79 9.49 -32.89 66.64
N MET A 80 9.03 -31.91 67.43
CA MET A 80 8.17 -30.82 66.98
C MET A 80 8.92 -29.82 66.07
N ASP A 81 10.19 -29.54 66.37
CA ASP A 81 11.02 -28.61 65.59
C ASP A 81 11.41 -29.20 64.23
N GLN A 82 11.50 -30.53 64.13
CA GLN A 82 11.76 -31.24 62.86
C GLN A 82 10.59 -31.11 61.87
N VAL A 83 9.35 -31.20 62.35
CA VAL A 83 8.15 -31.02 61.52
C VAL A 83 7.98 -29.54 61.13
N LEU A 84 8.25 -28.63 62.05
CA LEU A 84 8.17 -27.19 61.80
C LEU A 84 9.20 -26.73 60.76
N TRP A 85 10.43 -27.25 60.83
CA TRP A 85 11.49 -27.00 59.84
C TRP A 85 11.10 -27.43 58.43
N ARG A 86 10.61 -28.67 58.26
CA ARG A 86 10.20 -29.19 56.95
C ARG A 86 9.09 -28.35 56.32
N THR A 87 8.15 -27.90 57.15
CA THR A 87 7.01 -27.10 56.70
C THR A 87 7.41 -25.70 56.28
N HIS A 88 8.21 -24.99 57.09
CA HIS A 88 8.71 -23.66 56.72
C HIS A 88 9.71 -23.69 55.55
N LEU A 89 10.52 -24.74 55.45
CA LEU A 89 11.42 -24.94 54.32
C LEU A 89 10.64 -25.15 53.02
N LEU A 90 9.60 -26.00 53.06
CA LEU A 90 8.73 -26.23 51.92
C LEU A 90 7.99 -24.95 51.51
N GLU A 91 7.40 -24.23 52.47
CA GLU A 91 6.69 -22.98 52.23
C GLU A 91 7.59 -21.88 51.65
N ALA A 92 8.80 -21.71 52.19
CA ALA A 92 9.77 -20.75 51.68
C ALA A 92 10.23 -21.08 50.25
N SER A 93 10.51 -22.36 49.96
CA SER A 93 10.90 -22.78 48.61
C SER A 93 9.78 -22.58 47.58
N LEU A 94 8.52 -22.79 47.98
CA LEU A 94 7.37 -22.68 47.12
C LEU A 94 7.03 -21.21 46.82
N ILE A 95 7.11 -20.32 47.83
CA ILE A 95 6.96 -18.86 47.66
C ILE A 95 8.11 -18.30 46.80
N GLY A 96 9.32 -18.81 46.98
CA GLY A 96 10.47 -18.44 46.14
C GLY A 96 10.25 -18.80 44.67
N TYR A 97 9.71 -19.99 44.41
CA TYR A 97 9.42 -20.44 43.05
C TYR A 97 8.30 -19.65 42.39
N THR A 98 7.18 -19.37 43.09
CA THR A 98 6.10 -18.53 42.54
C THR A 98 6.57 -17.11 42.22
N LEU A 99 7.36 -16.50 43.11
CA LEU A 99 7.98 -15.20 42.84
C LEU A 99 8.90 -15.22 41.62
N PHE A 100 9.68 -16.29 41.46
CA PHE A 100 10.55 -16.45 40.30
C PHE A 100 9.75 -16.58 39.00
N LEU A 101 8.68 -17.39 38.97
CA LEU A 101 7.80 -17.49 37.80
C LEU A 101 7.10 -16.17 37.48
N ALA A 102 6.55 -15.50 38.48
CA ALA A 102 5.93 -14.19 38.30
C ALA A 102 6.91 -13.19 37.66
N PHE A 103 8.17 -13.19 38.08
CA PHE A 103 9.22 -12.34 37.48
C PHE A 103 9.55 -12.74 36.04
N VAL A 104 9.67 -14.04 35.76
CA VAL A 104 9.91 -14.56 34.40
C VAL A 104 8.75 -14.19 33.47
N ILE A 105 7.50 -14.31 33.94
CA ILE A 105 6.29 -13.94 33.20
C ILE A 105 6.28 -12.42 32.93
N ASP A 106 6.63 -11.58 33.90
CA ASP A 106 6.69 -10.13 33.73
C ASP A 106 7.72 -9.73 32.67
N ARG A 107 8.92 -10.31 32.73
CA ARG A 107 9.99 -10.08 31.76
C ARG A 107 9.61 -10.58 30.37
N LEU A 108 9.00 -11.77 30.27
CA LEU A 108 8.48 -12.30 29.01
C LEU A 108 7.41 -11.37 28.44
N HIS A 109 6.45 -10.92 29.24
CA HIS A 109 5.40 -10.00 28.81
C HIS A 109 5.99 -8.74 28.16
N HIS A 110 7.01 -8.12 28.76
CA HIS A 110 7.69 -6.96 28.20
C HIS A 110 8.32 -7.24 26.82
N TYR A 111 9.00 -8.39 26.66
CA TYR A 111 9.56 -8.78 25.36
C TYR A 111 8.46 -9.08 24.33
N LEU A 112 7.37 -9.73 24.75
CA LEU A 112 6.26 -10.08 23.87
C LEU A 112 5.51 -8.83 23.39
N GLN A 113 5.32 -7.83 24.26
CA GLN A 113 4.68 -6.57 23.94
C GLN A 113 5.50 -5.77 22.93
N LYS A 114 6.83 -5.73 23.09
CA LYS A 114 7.73 -5.18 22.05
C LYS A 114 7.60 -5.91 20.72
N LEU A 115 7.50 -7.24 20.72
CA LEU A 115 7.34 -7.99 19.47
C LEU A 115 5.99 -7.72 18.80
N ILE A 116 4.91 -7.53 19.57
CA ILE A 116 3.60 -7.19 19.00
C ILE A 116 3.58 -5.78 18.45
N THR A 117 4.12 -4.79 19.17
CA THR A 117 4.16 -3.41 18.68
C THR A 117 4.95 -3.32 17.39
N LEU A 118 6.11 -3.99 17.32
CA LEU A 118 6.89 -4.10 16.08
C LEU A 118 6.12 -4.81 14.95
N ARG A 119 5.39 -5.89 15.26
CA ARG A 119 4.57 -6.58 14.25
C ARG A 119 3.41 -5.71 13.77
N LYS A 120 2.77 -4.94 14.66
CA LYS A 120 1.67 -4.03 14.31
C LYS A 120 2.18 -2.91 13.39
N SER A 121 3.33 -2.31 13.69
CA SER A 121 3.92 -1.28 12.82
C SER A 121 4.38 -1.85 11.47
N ALA A 122 4.87 -3.10 11.44
CA ALA A 122 5.21 -3.79 10.19
C ALA A 122 3.97 -4.15 9.36
N ASN A 123 2.85 -4.46 10.02
CA ASN A 123 1.59 -4.73 9.32
C ASN A 123 0.97 -3.45 8.76
N THR A 124 1.03 -2.31 9.49
CA THR A 124 0.54 -1.03 8.95
C THR A 124 1.37 -0.57 7.76
N SER A 125 2.71 -0.69 7.82
CA SER A 125 3.56 -0.37 6.68
C SER A 125 3.32 -1.30 5.49
N ARG A 126 3.06 -2.59 5.74
CA ARG A 126 2.69 -3.53 4.69
C ARG A 126 1.35 -3.18 4.04
N GLU A 127 0.36 -2.79 4.82
CA GLU A 127 -0.95 -2.36 4.31
C GLU A 127 -0.84 -1.07 3.47
N GLU A 128 -0.02 -0.11 3.90
CA GLU A 128 0.28 1.11 3.13
C GLU A 128 1.00 0.78 1.81
N VAL A 129 1.97 -0.13 1.84
CA VAL A 129 2.67 -0.59 0.62
C VAL A 129 1.71 -1.31 -0.33
N GLU A 130 0.81 -2.17 0.18
CA GLU A 130 -0.18 -2.86 -0.65
C GLU A 130 -1.16 -1.85 -1.30
N LYS A 131 -1.60 -0.82 -0.59
CA LYS A 131 -2.43 0.27 -1.16
C LYS A 131 -1.68 1.05 -2.24
N LEU A 132 -0.44 1.46 -1.98
CA LEU A 132 0.40 2.17 -2.95
C LEU A 132 0.72 1.32 -4.18
N GLN A 133 0.86 0.00 -4.03
CA GLN A 133 1.05 -0.92 -5.14
C GLN A 133 -0.21 -1.06 -6.01
N MET A 134 -1.39 -1.16 -5.39
CA MET A 134 -2.68 -1.17 -6.12
C MET A 134 -2.88 0.13 -6.91
N GLU A 135 -2.61 1.27 -6.28
CA GLU A 135 -2.70 2.58 -6.93
C GLU A 135 -1.71 2.69 -8.11
N ASN A 136 -0.42 2.34 -7.91
CA ASN A 136 0.58 2.33 -8.98
C ASN A 136 0.18 1.44 -10.17
N ARG A 137 -0.39 0.26 -9.91
CA ARG A 137 -0.86 -0.62 -10.99
C ARG A 137 -1.97 0.07 -11.80
N SER A 138 -2.92 0.69 -11.11
CA SER A 138 -4.02 1.40 -11.77
C SER A 138 -3.55 2.61 -12.59
N LEU A 139 -2.52 3.32 -12.11
CA LEU A 139 -1.90 4.43 -12.85
C LEU A 139 -1.17 3.92 -14.08
N ARG A 140 -0.41 2.82 -13.96
CA ARG A 140 0.31 2.23 -15.08
C ARG A 140 -0.64 1.74 -16.18
N GLU A 141 -1.77 1.14 -15.81
CA GLU A 141 -2.82 0.76 -16.78
C GLU A 141 -3.44 1.98 -17.50
N LYS A 142 -3.64 3.09 -16.78
CA LYS A 142 -4.12 4.35 -17.38
C LYS A 142 -3.08 4.97 -18.31
N GLU A 143 -1.80 4.95 -17.94
CA GLU A 143 -0.70 5.39 -18.80
C GLU A 143 -0.55 4.51 -20.04
N GLU A 144 -0.67 3.19 -19.92
CA GLU A 144 -0.64 2.28 -21.08
C GLU A 144 -1.81 2.56 -22.04
N LYS A 145 -3.01 2.83 -21.51
CA LYS A 145 -4.16 3.23 -22.33
C LYS A 145 -3.92 4.58 -23.01
N SER A 146 -3.52 5.60 -22.28
CA SER A 146 -3.28 6.94 -22.84
C SER A 146 -2.14 6.95 -23.86
N THR A 147 -1.07 6.20 -23.62
CA THR A 147 0.03 6.04 -24.59
C THR A 147 -0.41 5.30 -25.85
N SER A 148 -1.31 4.32 -25.73
CA SER A 148 -1.90 3.64 -26.90
C SER A 148 -2.80 4.57 -27.72
N GLU A 149 -3.60 5.41 -27.06
CA GLU A 149 -4.45 6.41 -27.72
C GLU A 149 -3.61 7.49 -28.38
N MET A 150 -2.56 7.97 -27.71
CA MET A 150 -1.65 8.97 -28.25
C MET A 150 -0.90 8.45 -29.49
N LYS A 151 -0.51 7.17 -29.51
CA LYS A 151 0.06 6.54 -30.71
C LYS A 151 -0.94 6.46 -31.86
N LYS A 152 -2.21 6.11 -31.60
CA LYS A 152 -3.27 6.11 -32.62
C LYS A 152 -3.51 7.50 -33.20
N LEU A 153 -3.64 8.51 -32.32
CA LEU A 153 -3.81 9.91 -32.72
C LEU A 153 -2.61 10.39 -33.55
N GLN A 154 -1.38 10.04 -33.16
CA GLN A 154 -0.18 10.38 -33.93
C GLN A 154 -0.19 9.73 -35.32
N GLN A 155 -0.66 8.48 -35.44
CA GLN A 155 -0.80 7.80 -36.73
C GLN A 155 -1.87 8.45 -37.60
N ASP A 156 -3.01 8.84 -37.03
CA ASP A 156 -4.08 9.50 -37.75
C ASP A 156 -3.68 10.92 -38.19
N MET A 157 -2.92 11.64 -37.36
CA MET A 157 -2.31 12.92 -37.75
C MET A 157 -1.34 12.76 -38.92
N ALA A 158 -0.54 11.68 -38.94
CA ALA A 158 0.38 11.42 -40.05
C ALA A 158 -0.38 11.13 -41.35
N LYS A 159 -1.41 10.27 -41.31
CA LYS A 159 -2.28 9.98 -42.46
C LYS A 159 -2.98 11.24 -42.97
N LEU A 160 -3.59 12.01 -42.07
CA LEU A 160 -4.29 13.24 -42.44
C LEU A 160 -3.34 14.29 -43.06
N SER A 161 -2.09 14.36 -42.57
CA SER A 161 -1.07 15.23 -43.17
C SER A 161 -0.69 14.78 -44.59
N GLU A 162 -0.62 13.46 -44.84
CA GLU A 162 -0.37 12.90 -46.16
C GLU A 162 -1.52 13.19 -47.13
N ASP A 163 -2.77 12.94 -46.71
CA ASP A 163 -3.97 13.26 -47.49
C ASP A 163 -4.07 14.75 -47.79
N MET A 164 -3.75 15.61 -46.82
CA MET A 164 -3.73 17.06 -47.01
C MET A 164 -2.68 17.47 -48.07
N LYS A 165 -1.49 16.84 -48.09
CA LYS A 165 -0.48 17.10 -49.13
C LYS A 165 -0.98 16.65 -50.51
N LYS A 166 -1.62 15.48 -50.59
CA LYS A 166 -2.16 14.94 -51.84
C LYS A 166 -3.28 15.83 -52.41
N LEU A 167 -4.25 16.23 -51.57
CA LEU A 167 -5.31 17.15 -51.98
C LEU A 167 -4.74 18.50 -52.41
N LYS A 168 -3.68 18.99 -51.75
CA LYS A 168 -3.01 20.22 -52.16
C LYS A 168 -2.41 20.11 -53.56
N SER A 169 -1.70 19.04 -53.87
CA SER A 169 -1.16 18.83 -55.23
C SER A 169 -2.26 18.67 -56.27
N GLU A 170 -3.34 17.95 -55.95
CA GLU A 170 -4.48 17.77 -56.86
C GLU A 170 -5.20 19.10 -57.13
N SER A 171 -5.37 19.94 -56.11
CA SER A 171 -5.91 21.29 -56.25
C SER A 171 -5.01 22.19 -57.10
N GLU A 172 -3.69 22.16 -56.90
CA GLU A 172 -2.73 22.89 -57.73
C GLU A 172 -2.78 22.45 -59.20
N ASP A 173 -2.90 21.14 -59.46
CA ASP A 173 -3.05 20.60 -60.81
C ASP A 173 -4.38 21.01 -61.45
N HIS A 174 -5.49 20.98 -60.69
CA HIS A 174 -6.78 21.48 -61.16
C HIS A 174 -6.76 22.98 -61.45
N GLN A 175 -6.07 23.78 -60.63
CA GLN A 175 -5.91 25.22 -60.85
C GLN A 175 -5.12 25.51 -62.13
N ARG A 176 -4.06 24.73 -62.41
CA ARG A 176 -3.32 24.84 -63.68
C ARG A 176 -4.18 24.50 -64.88
N LYS A 177 -4.90 23.37 -64.83
CA LYS A 177 -5.83 22.97 -65.90
C LYS A 177 -6.92 24.01 -66.13
N ALA A 178 -7.47 24.60 -65.06
CA ALA A 178 -8.45 25.67 -65.17
C ALA A 178 -7.85 26.92 -65.85
N SER A 179 -6.64 27.33 -65.45
CA SER A 179 -5.92 28.45 -66.10
C SER A 179 -5.63 28.19 -67.57
N ASP A 180 -5.22 26.98 -67.94
CA ASP A 180 -4.96 26.61 -69.33
C ASP A 180 -6.27 26.62 -70.15
N ALA A 181 -7.35 26.10 -69.58
CA ALA A 181 -8.67 26.13 -70.20
C ALA A 181 -9.21 27.57 -70.38
N GLU A 182 -9.03 28.44 -69.38
CA GLU A 182 -9.36 29.86 -69.47
C GLU A 182 -8.55 30.57 -70.57
N ALA A 183 -7.26 30.28 -70.67
CA ALA A 183 -6.42 30.80 -71.75
C ALA A 183 -6.89 30.33 -73.13
N HIS A 184 -7.28 29.05 -73.25
CA HIS A 184 -7.87 28.51 -74.48
C HIS A 184 -9.20 29.15 -74.84
N VAL A 185 -10.10 29.34 -73.88
CA VAL A 185 -11.40 30.02 -74.10
C VAL A 185 -11.17 31.47 -74.53
N ASN A 186 -10.25 32.19 -73.88
CA ASN A 186 -9.91 33.56 -74.26
C ASN A 186 -9.29 33.64 -75.67
N ALA A 187 -8.45 32.68 -76.05
CA ALA A 187 -7.89 32.60 -77.40
C ALA A 187 -8.99 32.33 -78.45
N LEU A 188 -9.90 31.40 -78.18
CA LEU A 188 -11.05 31.13 -79.05
C LEU A 188 -11.98 32.34 -79.15
N GLN A 189 -12.23 33.04 -78.05
CA GLN A 189 -13.03 34.26 -78.05
C GLN A 189 -12.40 35.32 -78.95
N LYS A 190 -11.09 35.57 -78.82
CA LYS A 190 -10.37 36.49 -79.72
C LYS A 190 -10.43 36.07 -81.18
N GLN A 191 -10.26 34.77 -81.46
CA GLN A 191 -10.38 34.25 -82.82
C GLN A 191 -11.79 34.45 -83.37
N SER A 192 -12.83 34.26 -82.56
CA SER A 192 -14.22 34.48 -82.96
C SER A 192 -14.51 35.96 -83.21
N GLU A 193 -13.95 36.87 -82.39
CA GLU A 193 -14.06 38.32 -82.59
C GLU A 193 -13.38 38.74 -83.90
N GLU A 194 -12.21 38.18 -84.21
CA GLU A 194 -11.48 38.45 -85.48
C GLU A 194 -12.25 37.92 -86.70
N LEU A 195 -12.81 36.71 -86.60
CA LEU A 195 -13.62 36.12 -87.68
C LEU A 195 -14.90 36.93 -87.93
N LEU A 196 -15.50 37.49 -86.87
CA LEU A 196 -16.68 38.34 -86.95
C LEU A 196 -16.35 39.66 -87.67
N LEU A 197 -15.19 40.26 -87.38
CA LEU A 197 -14.70 41.43 -88.11
C LEU A 197 -14.42 41.14 -89.60
N GLU A 198 -13.83 39.98 -89.91
CA GLU A 198 -13.65 39.57 -91.32
C GLU A 198 -14.99 39.34 -92.03
N TYR A 199 -15.96 38.75 -91.33
CA TYR A 199 -17.30 38.56 -91.86
C TYR A 199 -17.98 39.89 -92.19
N ASP A 200 -17.94 40.86 -91.28
CA ASP A 200 -18.50 42.20 -91.50
C ASP A 200 -17.83 42.89 -92.69
N ARG A 201 -16.49 42.79 -92.81
CA ARG A 201 -15.73 43.33 -93.94
C ARG A 201 -16.11 42.68 -95.28
N LEU A 202 -16.24 41.36 -95.32
CA LEU A 202 -16.66 40.64 -96.55
C LEU A 202 -18.10 40.96 -96.95
N LEU A 203 -18.95 41.26 -95.96
CA LEU A 203 -20.33 41.67 -96.18
C LEU A 203 -20.38 43.08 -96.79
N GLU A 204 -19.57 44.01 -96.30
CA GLU A 204 -19.38 45.34 -96.92
C GLU A 204 -18.86 45.21 -98.37
N ASP A 205 -17.82 44.42 -98.61
CA ASP A 205 -17.28 44.21 -99.97
C ASP A 205 -18.34 43.62 -100.93
N ASN A 206 -19.16 42.67 -100.45
CA ASN A 206 -20.29 42.13 -101.23
C ASN A 206 -21.32 43.22 -101.58
N GLN A 207 -21.69 44.07 -100.62
CA GLN A 207 -22.61 45.19 -100.86
C GLN A 207 -22.05 46.17 -101.89
N ILE A 208 -20.75 46.48 -101.81
CA ILE A 208 -20.06 47.32 -102.78
C ILE A 208 -20.12 46.69 -104.18
N LEU A 209 -19.82 45.39 -104.30
CA LEU A 209 -19.88 44.67 -105.58
C LEU A 209 -21.30 44.65 -106.16
N GLN A 210 -22.33 44.43 -105.35
CA GLN A 210 -23.73 44.52 -105.78
C GLN A 210 -24.09 45.92 -106.27
N SER A 211 -23.62 46.98 -105.59
CA SER A 211 -23.84 48.36 -106.01
C SER A 211 -23.17 48.69 -107.35
N GLN A 212 -21.99 48.12 -107.63
CA GLN A 212 -21.28 48.26 -108.90
C GLN A 212 -21.95 47.50 -110.05
N LEU A 213 -22.51 46.32 -109.79
CA LEU A 213 -23.28 45.56 -110.78
C LEU A 213 -24.59 46.26 -111.14
N HIS A 214 -25.26 46.90 -110.17
CA HIS A 214 -26.48 47.66 -110.40
C HIS A 214 -26.30 48.94 -111.25
N TYR A 215 -25.07 49.45 -111.36
CA TYR A 215 -24.72 50.62 -112.18
C TYR A 215 -24.30 50.27 -113.62
N LYS A 216 -24.19 48.99 -113.97
CA LYS A 216 -23.67 48.50 -115.26
C LYS A 216 -24.71 47.79 -116.16
N GLY A 217 -25.99 47.86 -115.81
CA GLY A 217 -27.12 47.50 -116.67
C GLY A 217 -27.95 48.72 -117.02
#